data_AF-A0A2P4QTR0-F1
#
_entry.id   AF-A0A2P4QTR0-F1
#
_cell.length_a   1.000
_cell.length_b   1.000
_cell.length_c   1.000
_cell.angle_alpha   90.00
_cell.angle_beta   90.00
_cell.angle_gamma   90.00
#
_symmetry.space_group_name_H-M   'P 1'
#
loop_
_entity.id
_entity.type
_entity.pdbx_description
1 polymer ?
#
loop_
_entity_poly.entity_id
_entity_poly.type
_entity_poly.pdbx_seq_one_letter_code
_entity_poly.pdbx_strand_id
1 'polypeptide(L)'
;MQKYSPAAITYISLNIINLSLSTFIIIKLCISPNYFTKYTQFQLFIASWGYTIGCLLTIIKYGDDIINKSFETHQISICVIQQMISLFFFYPLHIFPVILGFYIWNTIENQNIKIEKKFFWPFSILIWCFTICYNVFSLADGYQKDIRVTPLLCKPPNSNLHKIIYLIIISPLFCIALIFICKNFLVYLFI
;
A
#
# COMPACT_ATOMS: atom_id res chain seq x y z
N MET A 1 -20.43 24.12 -7.56
CA MET A 1 -19.13 24.02 -6.86
C MET A 1 -19.16 22.81 -5.95
N GLN A 2 -18.09 22.00 -5.94
CA GLN A 2 -17.97 20.92 -4.95
C GLN A 2 -17.86 21.53 -3.56
N LYS A 3 -18.55 20.94 -2.60
CA LYS A 3 -18.41 21.28 -1.19
C LYS A 3 -17.40 20.32 -0.56
N TYR A 4 -16.60 20.86 0.35
CA TYR A 4 -15.62 20.10 1.12
C TYR A 4 -15.80 20.41 2.60
N SER A 5 -16.05 19.37 3.38
CA SER A 5 -16.09 19.41 4.83
C SER A 5 -14.67 19.62 5.39
N PRO A 6 -14.52 20.13 6.62
CA PRO A 6 -13.22 20.24 7.26
C PRO A 6 -12.44 18.91 7.30
N ALA A 7 -13.16 17.80 7.47
CA ALA A 7 -12.59 16.45 7.41
C ALA A 7 -12.04 16.11 6.03
N ALA A 8 -12.79 16.40 4.95
CA ALA A 8 -12.34 16.21 3.58
C ALA A 8 -11.11 17.07 3.24
N ILE A 9 -11.11 18.35 3.66
CA ILE A 9 -9.97 19.25 3.48
C ILE A 9 -8.74 18.69 4.19
N THR A 10 -8.88 18.30 5.46
CA THR A 10 -7.77 17.72 6.25
C THR A 10 -7.23 16.46 5.59
N TYR A 11 -8.11 15.57 5.13
CA TYR A 11 -7.73 14.35 4.42
C TYR A 11 -6.97 14.67 3.13
N ILE A 12 -7.44 15.60 2.30
CA ILE A 12 -6.75 16.03 1.08
C ILE A 12 -5.38 16.61 1.41
N SER A 13 -5.29 17.53 2.37
CA SER A 13 -4.04 18.16 2.78
C SER A 13 -3.00 17.14 3.27
N LEU A 14 -3.41 16.17 4.10
CA LEU A 14 -2.51 15.11 4.57
C LEU A 14 -1.99 14.25 3.42
N ASN A 15 -2.85 13.86 2.47
CA ASN A 15 -2.43 13.07 1.32
C ASN A 15 -1.51 13.86 0.38
N ILE A 16 -1.72 15.17 0.21
CA ILE A 16 -0.80 16.04 -0.55
C ILE A 16 0.57 16.09 0.12
N ILE A 17 0.62 16.32 1.45
CA ILE A 17 1.88 16.29 2.21
C ILE A 17 2.58 14.94 2.04
N ASN A 18 1.83 13.84 2.16
CA ASN A 18 2.39 12.49 2.00
C ASN A 18 2.97 12.27 0.59
N LEU A 19 2.29 12.75 -0.46
CA LEU A 19 2.82 12.70 -1.83
C LEU A 19 4.09 13.52 -1.98
N SER A 20 4.13 14.76 -1.47
CA SER A 20 5.31 15.61 -1.56
C SER A 20 6.52 14.97 -0.87
N LEU A 21 6.33 14.43 0.34
CA LEU A 21 7.38 13.73 1.08
C LEU A 21 7.83 12.46 0.36
N SER A 22 6.88 11.65 -0.13
CA SER A 22 7.20 10.42 -0.85
C SER A 22 7.96 10.71 -2.14
N THR A 23 7.55 11.72 -2.92
CA THR A 23 8.26 12.16 -4.13
C THR A 23 9.67 12.64 -3.80
N PHE A 24 9.84 13.44 -2.74
CA PHE A 24 11.17 13.86 -2.30
C PHE A 24 12.07 12.67 -1.97
N ILE A 25 11.56 11.68 -1.22
CA ILE A 25 12.32 10.47 -0.86
C ILE A 25 12.66 9.64 -2.10
N ILE A 26 11.71 9.43 -3.01
CA ILE A 26 11.94 8.72 -4.28
C ILE A 26 13.07 9.39 -5.08
N ILE A 27 13.04 10.72 -5.21
CA ILE A 27 14.10 11.48 -5.91
C ILE A 27 15.45 11.27 -5.21
N LYS A 28 15.50 11.37 -3.88
CA LYS A 28 16.72 11.15 -3.10
C LYS A 28 17.26 9.73 -3.28
N LEU A 29 16.40 8.72 -3.31
CA LEU A 29 16.77 7.34 -3.59
C LEU A 29 17.30 7.15 -5.02
N CYS A 30 16.75 7.83 -6.01
CA CYS A 30 17.26 7.74 -7.38
C CYS A 30 18.70 8.27 -7.50
N ILE A 31 19.01 9.40 -6.85
CA ILE A 31 20.33 10.04 -6.95
C ILE A 31 21.37 9.46 -5.98
N SER A 32 20.94 8.76 -4.93
CA SER A 32 21.87 8.24 -3.92
C SER A 32 22.75 7.12 -4.49
N PRO A 33 23.96 6.91 -3.96
CA PRO A 33 24.71 5.69 -4.26
C PRO A 33 23.94 4.45 -3.84
N ASN A 34 24.35 3.28 -4.33
CA ASN A 34 23.73 2.01 -3.94
C ASN A 34 24.14 1.66 -2.51
N TYR A 35 23.15 1.58 -1.61
CA TYR A 35 23.33 1.20 -0.22
C TYR A 35 22.35 0.07 0.16
N PHE A 36 22.60 -0.55 1.32
CA PHE A 36 21.80 -1.66 1.83
C PHE A 36 20.32 -1.27 1.99
N THR A 37 19.40 -2.06 1.42
CA THR A 37 17.94 -1.88 1.39
C THR A 37 17.39 -0.81 0.44
N LYS A 38 18.26 -0.16 -0.35
CA LYS A 38 17.87 0.94 -1.24
C LYS A 38 16.74 0.56 -2.19
N TYR A 39 16.81 -0.61 -2.82
CA TYR A 39 15.87 -1.00 -3.87
C TYR A 39 14.51 -1.37 -3.30
N THR A 40 14.50 -2.06 -2.15
CA THR A 40 13.24 -2.37 -1.46
C THR A 40 12.60 -1.11 -0.87
N GLN A 41 13.39 -0.18 -0.31
CA GLN A 41 12.88 1.13 0.12
C GLN A 41 12.27 1.89 -1.07
N PHE A 42 12.93 1.87 -2.23
CA PHE A 42 12.42 2.52 -3.43
C PHE A 42 11.05 1.96 -3.85
N GLN A 43 10.88 0.64 -3.87
CA GLN A 43 9.60 0.01 -4.18
C GLN A 43 8.52 0.31 -3.13
N LEU A 44 8.88 0.37 -1.85
CA LEU A 44 7.98 0.77 -0.77
C LEU A 44 7.45 2.20 -0.97
N PHE A 45 8.32 3.16 -1.29
CA PHE A 45 7.89 4.54 -1.51
C PHE A 45 7.10 4.71 -2.80
N ILE A 46 7.40 3.96 -3.87
CA ILE A 46 6.55 3.89 -5.06
C ILE A 46 5.16 3.37 -4.70
N ALA A 47 5.08 2.31 -3.89
CA ALA A 47 3.80 1.77 -3.46
C ALA A 47 3.00 2.78 -2.61
N SER A 48 3.64 3.44 -1.65
CA SER A 48 3.01 4.49 -0.84
C SER A 48 2.49 5.65 -1.69
N TRP A 49 3.31 6.10 -2.65
CA TRP A 49 2.95 7.18 -3.56
C TRP A 49 1.76 6.81 -4.45
N GLY A 50 1.80 5.63 -5.08
CA GLY A 50 0.71 5.14 -5.92
C GLY A 50 -0.59 4.92 -5.14
N TYR A 51 -0.51 4.37 -3.93
CA TYR A 51 -1.66 4.19 -3.05
C TYR A 51 -2.32 5.54 -2.70
N THR A 52 -1.51 6.54 -2.37
CA THR A 52 -1.96 7.88 -1.99
C THR A 52 -2.65 8.61 -3.15
N ILE A 53 -2.16 8.43 -4.38
CA ILE A 53 -2.87 8.92 -5.58
C ILE A 53 -4.22 8.25 -5.72
N GLY A 54 -4.27 6.92 -5.59
CA GLY A 54 -5.52 6.16 -5.62
C GLY A 54 -6.55 6.75 -4.65
N CYS A 55 -6.13 6.99 -3.42
CA CYS A 55 -6.95 7.56 -2.34
C CYS A 55 -7.46 9.00 -2.58
N LEU A 56 -6.81 9.79 -3.44
CA LEU A 56 -7.18 11.18 -3.72
C LEU A 56 -8.19 11.32 -4.87
N LEU A 57 -8.25 10.35 -5.79
CA LEU A 57 -9.02 10.47 -7.03
C LEU A 57 -10.50 10.80 -6.81
N THR A 58 -11.19 10.08 -5.91
CA THR A 58 -12.64 10.27 -5.71
C THR A 58 -12.96 11.54 -4.94
N ILE A 59 -12.18 11.86 -3.89
CA ILE A 59 -12.45 13.03 -3.04
C ILE A 59 -12.19 14.33 -3.79
N ILE A 60 -11.16 14.40 -4.64
CA ILE A 60 -10.89 15.57 -5.48
C ILE A 60 -12.04 15.76 -6.48
N LYS A 61 -12.55 14.68 -7.09
CA LYS A 61 -13.58 14.79 -8.13
C LYS A 61 -15.01 14.92 -7.60
N TYR A 62 -15.32 14.42 -6.42
CA TYR A 62 -16.70 14.41 -5.93
C TYR A 62 -16.93 15.25 -4.67
N GLY A 63 -15.88 15.62 -3.93
CA GLY A 63 -16.01 16.38 -2.68
C GLY A 63 -16.84 15.60 -1.65
N ASP A 64 -17.67 16.28 -0.86
CA ASP A 64 -18.53 15.61 0.13
C ASP A 64 -19.66 14.77 -0.53
N ASP A 65 -19.98 15.02 -1.80
CA ASP A 65 -21.07 14.35 -2.52
C ASP A 65 -20.68 12.95 -3.05
N ILE A 66 -19.51 12.41 -2.68
CA ILE A 66 -19.03 11.09 -3.17
C ILE A 66 -20.13 10.03 -3.09
N ILE A 67 -20.88 9.95 -1.98
CA ILE A 67 -21.89 8.90 -1.75
C ILE A 67 -23.02 8.97 -2.79
N ASN A 68 -23.49 10.17 -3.14
CA ASN A 68 -24.62 10.32 -4.06
C ASN A 68 -24.15 10.15 -5.51
N LYS A 69 -22.94 10.64 -5.80
CA LYS A 69 -22.35 10.68 -7.14
C LYS A 69 -21.77 9.33 -7.58
N SER A 70 -21.27 8.52 -6.66
CA SER A 70 -20.69 7.21 -6.97
C SER A 70 -21.65 6.20 -7.61
N PHE A 71 -22.96 6.38 -7.46
CA PHE A 71 -23.98 5.47 -8.00
C PHE A 71 -24.59 5.92 -9.34
N GLU A 72 -24.23 7.11 -9.84
CA GLU A 72 -24.62 7.52 -11.19
C GLU A 72 -23.84 6.68 -12.21
N THR A 73 -24.53 6.09 -13.20
CA THR A 73 -24.04 5.02 -14.10
C THR A 73 -22.73 5.35 -14.84
N HIS A 74 -22.44 6.63 -15.10
CA HIS A 74 -21.17 7.07 -15.72
C HIS A 74 -20.02 7.27 -14.72
N GLN A 75 -20.32 7.43 -13.43
CA GLN A 75 -19.39 7.80 -12.35
C GLN A 75 -18.84 6.60 -11.57
N ILE A 76 -19.49 5.43 -11.74
CA ILE A 76 -19.01 4.09 -11.34
C ILE A 76 -17.56 3.86 -11.79
N SER A 77 -17.18 4.41 -12.95
CA SER A 77 -15.83 4.29 -13.52
C SER A 77 -14.70 4.74 -12.57
N ILE A 78 -14.89 5.84 -11.84
CA ILE A 78 -13.79 6.43 -11.04
C ILE A 78 -13.64 5.74 -9.68
N CYS A 79 -14.73 5.31 -9.06
CA CYS A 79 -14.63 4.46 -7.88
C CYS A 79 -13.90 3.15 -8.21
N VAL A 80 -14.21 2.54 -9.36
CA VAL A 80 -13.53 1.31 -9.81
C VAL A 80 -12.05 1.57 -10.07
N ILE A 81 -11.70 2.65 -10.79
CA ILE A 81 -10.30 3.03 -11.05
C ILE A 81 -9.56 3.26 -9.72
N GLN A 82 -10.14 4.04 -8.81
CA GLN A 82 -9.55 4.26 -7.49
C GLN A 82 -9.33 2.95 -6.76
N GLN A 83 -10.31 2.05 -6.75
CA GLN A 83 -10.21 0.78 -6.07
C GLN A 83 -9.09 -0.08 -6.68
N MET A 84 -8.97 -0.15 -8.00
CA MET A 84 -7.89 -0.88 -8.68
C MET A 84 -6.51 -0.34 -8.28
N ILE A 85 -6.33 0.98 -8.36
CA ILE A 85 -5.06 1.62 -7.99
C ILE A 85 -4.75 1.34 -6.51
N SER A 86 -5.73 1.54 -5.63
CA SER A 86 -5.56 1.35 -4.20
C SER A 86 -5.22 -0.11 -3.87
N LEU A 87 -5.91 -1.09 -4.45
CA LEU A 87 -5.65 -2.51 -4.21
C LEU A 87 -4.31 -2.98 -4.79
N PHE A 88 -3.91 -2.44 -5.94
CA PHE A 88 -2.61 -2.71 -6.56
C PHE A 88 -1.45 -2.33 -5.64
N PHE A 89 -1.54 -1.17 -4.98
CA PHE A 89 -0.48 -0.71 -4.08
C PHE A 89 -0.67 -1.08 -2.61
N PHE A 90 -1.85 -1.60 -2.22
CA PHE A 90 -2.13 -1.95 -0.83
C PHE A 90 -1.20 -3.05 -0.29
N TYR A 91 -1.11 -4.19 -0.96
CA TYR A 91 -0.29 -5.30 -0.46
C TYR A 91 1.23 -5.03 -0.49
N PRO A 92 1.81 -4.43 -1.55
CA PRO A 92 3.23 -4.09 -1.55
C PRO A 92 3.57 -3.14 -0.40
N LEU A 93 2.69 -2.17 -0.10
CA LEU A 93 2.86 -1.25 1.02
C LEU A 93 2.96 -1.97 2.38
N HIS A 94 2.29 -3.13 2.54
CA HIS A 94 2.31 -3.90 3.78
C HIS A 94 3.38 -5.01 3.79
N ILE A 95 3.76 -5.56 2.63
CA ILE A 95 4.72 -6.66 2.53
C ILE A 95 6.17 -6.14 2.52
N PHE A 96 6.48 -5.05 1.81
CA PHE A 96 7.84 -4.52 1.74
C PHE A 96 8.44 -4.15 3.10
N PRO A 97 7.70 -3.57 4.06
CA PRO A 97 8.23 -3.33 5.41
C PRO A 97 8.66 -4.61 6.13
N VAL A 98 7.93 -5.72 5.95
CA VAL A 98 8.28 -7.01 6.54
C VAL A 98 9.56 -7.57 5.91
N ILE A 99 9.75 -7.38 4.60
CA ILE A 99 10.99 -7.78 3.91
C ILE A 99 12.17 -6.92 4.36
N LEU A 100 11.98 -5.61 4.55
CA LEU A 100 13.00 -4.75 5.14
C LEU A 100 13.38 -5.25 6.53
N GLY A 101 12.40 -5.61 7.37
CA GLY A 101 12.63 -6.24 8.67
C GLY A 101 13.43 -7.53 8.58
N PHE A 102 13.09 -8.40 7.62
CA PHE A 102 13.83 -9.64 7.35
C PHE A 102 15.29 -9.36 6.93
N TYR A 103 15.52 -8.38 6.06
CA TYR A 103 16.88 -8.00 5.66
C TYR A 103 17.70 -7.49 6.85
N ILE A 104 17.12 -6.58 7.65
CA ILE A 104 17.79 -6.04 8.84
C ILE A 104 18.13 -7.17 9.82
N TRP A 105 17.16 -8.03 10.15
CA TRP A 105 17.37 -9.17 11.05
C TRP A 105 18.47 -10.10 10.53
N ASN A 106 18.43 -10.47 9.25
CA ASN A 106 19.43 -11.36 8.67
C ASN A 106 20.83 -10.71 8.62
N THR A 107 20.90 -9.39 8.42
CA THR A 107 22.18 -8.67 8.48
C THR A 107 22.74 -8.62 9.90
N ILE A 108 21.90 -8.51 10.93
CA ILE A 108 22.34 -8.58 12.33
C ILE A 108 22.86 -9.99 12.66
N GLU A 109 22.08 -11.03 12.36
CA GLU A 109 22.41 -12.42 12.74
C GLU A 109 23.60 -12.98 11.96
N ASN A 110 23.61 -12.77 10.64
CA ASN A 110 24.57 -13.42 9.73
C ASN A 110 25.65 -12.46 9.22
N GLN A 111 25.68 -11.20 9.69
CA GLN A 111 26.62 -10.15 9.25
C GLN A 111 26.67 -9.94 7.72
N ASN A 112 25.59 -10.31 7.03
CA ASN A 112 25.55 -10.32 5.57
C ASN A 112 24.76 -9.12 5.02
N ILE A 113 25.48 -8.07 4.64
CA ILE A 113 24.93 -6.85 4.02
C ILE A 113 24.51 -7.04 2.55
N LYS A 114 24.85 -8.17 1.92
CA LYS A 114 24.52 -8.47 0.51
C LYS A 114 23.20 -9.24 0.35
N ILE A 115 22.44 -9.43 1.44
CA ILE A 115 21.20 -10.21 1.46
C ILE A 115 20.14 -9.66 0.49
N GLU A 116 19.99 -8.33 0.41
CA GLU A 116 19.07 -7.68 -0.52
C GLU A 116 19.41 -8.06 -1.96
N LYS A 117 20.69 -7.98 -2.37
CA LYS A 117 21.11 -8.34 -3.73
C LYS A 117 20.73 -9.78 -4.13
N LYS A 118 20.70 -10.69 -3.15
CA LYS A 118 20.34 -12.10 -3.37
C LYS A 118 18.83 -12.31 -3.52
N PHE A 119 18.03 -11.63 -2.70
CA PHE A 119 16.59 -11.92 -2.57
C PHE A 119 15.67 -10.84 -3.13
N PHE A 120 16.19 -9.68 -3.54
CA PHE A 120 15.40 -8.55 -4.03
C PHE A 120 14.50 -8.93 -5.20
N TRP A 121 15.09 -9.52 -6.26
CA TRP A 121 14.34 -9.88 -7.46
C TRP A 121 13.22 -10.89 -7.20
N PRO A 122 13.47 -12.04 -6.53
CA PRO A 122 12.41 -12.99 -6.19
C PRO A 122 11.26 -12.36 -5.40
N PHE A 123 11.56 -11.60 -4.35
CA PHE A 123 10.51 -10.97 -3.54
C PHE A 123 9.73 -9.91 -4.32
N SER A 124 10.43 -9.03 -5.04
CA SER A 124 9.80 -8.01 -5.87
C SER A 124 8.84 -8.63 -6.88
N ILE A 125 9.30 -9.62 -7.66
CA ILE A 125 8.48 -10.26 -8.69
C ILE A 125 7.25 -10.91 -8.05
N LEU A 126 7.43 -11.66 -6.96
CA LEU A 126 6.33 -12.34 -6.27
C LEU A 126 5.25 -11.36 -5.80
N ILE A 127 5.65 -10.24 -5.19
CA ILE A 127 4.72 -9.22 -4.68
C ILE A 127 3.94 -8.56 -5.82
N TRP A 128 4.64 -8.09 -6.86
CA TRP A 128 3.99 -7.40 -7.97
C TRP A 128 3.08 -8.36 -8.75
N CYS A 129 3.54 -9.58 -9.06
CA CYS A 129 2.68 -10.60 -9.69
C CYS A 129 1.46 -10.93 -8.84
N PHE A 130 1.63 -11.09 -7.52
CA PHE A 130 0.51 -11.32 -6.61
C PHE A 130 -0.54 -10.19 -6.70
N THR A 131 -0.11 -8.92 -6.65
CA THR A 131 -1.04 -7.79 -6.74
C THR A 131 -1.75 -7.68 -8.07
N ILE A 132 -1.08 -8.00 -9.18
CA ILE A 132 -1.69 -8.04 -10.51
C ILE A 132 -2.79 -9.09 -10.53
N CYS A 133 -2.47 -10.33 -10.15
CA CYS A 133 -3.45 -11.43 -10.08
C CYS A 133 -4.63 -11.07 -9.19
N TYR A 134 -4.35 -10.52 -8.00
CA TYR A 134 -5.36 -10.13 -7.05
C TYR A 134 -6.31 -9.06 -7.61
N ASN A 135 -5.78 -8.05 -8.31
CA ASN A 135 -6.62 -7.01 -8.92
C ASN A 135 -7.54 -7.58 -10.00
N VAL A 136 -7.04 -8.51 -10.82
CA VAL A 136 -7.84 -9.19 -11.85
C VAL A 136 -8.99 -9.98 -11.20
N PHE A 137 -8.71 -10.75 -10.16
CA PHE A 137 -9.76 -11.49 -9.42
C PHE A 137 -10.75 -10.55 -8.72
N SER A 138 -10.25 -9.46 -8.12
CA SER A 138 -11.11 -8.49 -7.43
C SER A 138 -12.03 -7.74 -8.41
N LEU A 139 -11.59 -7.48 -9.64
CA LEU A 139 -12.44 -6.92 -10.68
C LEU A 139 -13.55 -7.89 -11.08
N ALA A 140 -13.20 -9.14 -11.35
CA ALA A 140 -14.16 -10.18 -11.73
C ALA A 140 -15.25 -10.37 -10.66
N ASP A 141 -14.87 -10.35 -9.39
CA ASP A 141 -15.79 -10.43 -8.25
C ASP A 141 -16.60 -9.13 -8.05
N GLY A 142 -16.00 -7.97 -8.35
CA GLY A 142 -16.63 -6.65 -8.24
C GLY A 142 -17.73 -6.39 -9.27
N TYR A 143 -17.69 -6.99 -10.47
CA TYR A 143 -18.78 -6.93 -11.44
C TYR A 143 -20.09 -7.53 -10.91
N GLN A 144 -20.03 -8.38 -9.89
CA GLN A 144 -21.20 -9.07 -9.33
C GLN A 144 -21.73 -8.43 -8.03
N LYS A 145 -21.08 -7.39 -7.49
CA LYS A 145 -21.37 -6.86 -6.14
C LYS A 145 -21.36 -5.33 -6.08
N ASP A 146 -22.19 -4.78 -5.20
CA ASP A 146 -22.28 -3.33 -5.00
C ASP A 146 -20.97 -2.74 -4.44
N ILE A 147 -20.52 -1.65 -5.08
CA ILE A 147 -19.37 -0.86 -4.65
C ILE A 147 -19.69 -0.20 -3.31
N ARG A 148 -18.77 -0.36 -2.34
CA ARG A 148 -18.91 0.31 -1.03
C ARG A 148 -18.27 1.68 -1.08
N VAL A 149 -18.97 2.65 -0.51
CA VAL A 149 -18.54 4.06 -0.58
C VAL A 149 -18.54 4.64 0.82
N THR A 150 -17.48 5.36 1.16
CA THR A 150 -17.37 6.13 2.41
C THR A 150 -17.35 7.62 2.09
N PRO A 151 -17.55 8.50 3.09
CA PRO A 151 -17.49 9.95 2.87
C PRO A 151 -16.16 10.46 2.29
N LEU A 152 -15.09 9.67 2.33
CA LEU A 152 -13.75 10.07 1.88
C LEU A 152 -13.26 9.29 0.66
N LEU A 153 -13.65 8.01 0.52
CA LEU A 153 -13.12 7.14 -0.52
C LEU A 153 -14.06 5.96 -0.84
N CYS A 154 -13.96 5.42 -2.06
CA CYS A 154 -14.59 4.15 -2.43
C CYS A 154 -13.74 2.99 -1.89
N LYS A 155 -14.41 2.02 -1.27
CA LYS A 155 -13.82 0.82 -0.66
C LYS A 155 -14.10 -0.41 -1.53
N PRO A 156 -13.22 -1.43 -1.46
CA PRO A 156 -13.49 -2.70 -2.09
C PRO A 156 -14.82 -3.31 -1.61
N PRO A 157 -15.49 -4.09 -2.48
CA PRO A 157 -16.72 -4.76 -2.13
C PRO A 157 -16.45 -5.73 -0.98
N ASN A 158 -17.46 -5.94 -0.14
CA ASN A 158 -17.37 -6.82 1.02
C ASN A 158 -17.54 -8.27 0.62
N SER A 159 -16.59 -8.76 -0.16
CA SER A 159 -16.54 -10.14 -0.58
C SER A 159 -15.79 -11.00 0.42
N ASN A 160 -16.22 -12.26 0.52
CA ASN A 160 -15.49 -13.27 1.28
C ASN A 160 -14.05 -13.41 0.76
N LEU A 161 -13.85 -13.27 -0.56
CA LEU A 161 -12.54 -13.25 -1.18
C LEU A 161 -11.64 -12.16 -0.58
N HIS A 162 -12.11 -10.91 -0.52
CA HIS A 162 -11.34 -9.81 0.03
C HIS A 162 -11.00 -10.04 1.51
N LYS A 163 -11.97 -10.48 2.32
CA LYS A 163 -11.75 -10.79 3.74
C LYS A 163 -10.77 -11.92 3.97
N ILE A 164 -10.92 -13.02 3.25
CA ILE A 164 -10.06 -14.20 3.39
C ILE A 164 -8.64 -13.85 3.01
N ILE A 165 -8.44 -13.17 1.86
CA ILE A 165 -7.10 -12.81 1.40
C ILE A 165 -6.45 -11.78 2.33
N TYR A 166 -7.22 -10.80 2.81
CA TYR A 166 -6.74 -9.86 3.83
C TYR A 166 -6.28 -10.60 5.10
N LEU A 167 -7.08 -11.53 5.63
CA LEU A 167 -6.73 -12.30 6.83
C LEU A 167 -5.51 -13.19 6.60
N ILE A 168 -5.44 -13.91 5.48
CA ILE A 168 -4.34 -14.81 5.14
C ILE A 168 -3.02 -14.05 4.95
N ILE A 169 -3.06 -12.80 4.49
CA ILE A 169 -1.84 -12.03 4.21
C ILE A 169 -1.45 -11.15 5.38
N ILE A 170 -2.38 -10.33 5.89
CA ILE A 170 -2.05 -9.34 6.93
C ILE A 170 -1.81 -10.00 8.28
N SER A 171 -2.53 -11.08 8.63
CA SER A 171 -2.33 -11.73 9.94
C SER A 171 -0.93 -12.35 10.08
N PRO A 172 -0.45 -13.17 9.11
CA PRO A 172 0.93 -13.68 9.19
C PRO A 172 1.99 -12.57 9.12
N LEU A 173 1.80 -11.54 8.28
CA LEU A 173 2.72 -10.41 8.22
C LEU A 173 2.84 -9.69 9.56
N PHE A 174 1.72 -9.48 10.25
CA PHE A 174 1.69 -8.90 11.58
C PHE A 174 2.43 -9.78 12.60
N CYS A 175 2.19 -11.09 12.60
CA CYS A 175 2.91 -12.04 13.47
C CYS A 175 4.42 -12.04 13.19
N ILE A 176 4.83 -12.04 11.92
CA ILE A 176 6.24 -12.00 11.53
C ILE A 176 6.89 -10.68 11.98
N ALA A 177 6.21 -9.55 11.79
CA ALA A 177 6.69 -8.25 12.25
C ALA A 177 6.89 -8.23 13.77
N LEU A 178 5.93 -8.77 14.54
CA LEU A 178 6.07 -8.91 15.99
C LEU A 178 7.26 -9.79 16.38
N ILE A 179 7.48 -10.91 15.69
CA ILE A 179 8.63 -11.80 15.96
C ILE A 179 9.94 -11.04 15.76
N PHE A 180 10.08 -10.27 14.68
CA PHE A 180 11.28 -9.47 14.44
C PHE A 180 11.49 -8.37 15.49
N ILE A 181 10.41 -7.68 15.90
CA ILE A 181 10.48 -6.67 16.96
C ILE A 181 10.92 -7.30 18.28
N CYS A 182 10.28 -8.40 18.70
CA CYS A 182 10.62 -9.08 19.95
C CYS A 182 12.05 -9.64 19.94
N LYS A 183 12.50 -10.25 18.83
CA LYS A 183 13.87 -10.78 18.73
C LYS A 183 14.92 -9.67 18.75
N ASN A 184 14.73 -8.61 17.97
CA ASN A 184 15.67 -7.49 17.96
C ASN A 184 15.72 -6.79 19.32
N PHE A 185 14.58 -6.61 19.99
CA PHE A 185 14.53 -6.05 21.34
C PHE A 185 15.29 -6.91 22.37
N LEU A 186 15.15 -8.23 22.30
CA LEU A 186 15.91 -9.17 23.14
C LEU A 186 17.42 -9.08 22.89
N VAL A 187 17.86 -8.99 21.62
CA VAL A 187 19.29 -8.84 21.31
C VAL A 187 19.86 -7.52 21.84
N TYR A 188 19.09 -6.42 21.80
CA TYR A 188 19.52 -5.12 22.34
C TYR A 188 19.50 -5.03 23.87
N LEU A 189 18.79 -5.91 24.58
CA LEU A 189 18.72 -5.92 26.04
C LEU A 189 19.83 -6.75 26.70
N PHE A 190 20.51 -7.59 25.91
CA PHE A 190 21.56 -8.50 26.38
C PHE A 190 22.96 -8.13 25.84
N ILE A 191 23.09 -6.97 25.20
CA ILE A 191 24.36 -6.28 24.87
C ILE A 191 24.50 -5.09 25.82
#